data_AF-A0A7S2WNM4-F1
#
_entry.id   AF-A0A7S2WNM4-F1
#
_cell.length_a   1.000
_cell.length_b   1.000
_cell.length_c   1.000
_cell.angle_alpha   90.00
_cell.angle_beta   90.00
_cell.angle_gamma   90.00
#
_symmetry.space_group_name_H-M   'P 1'
#
loop_
_entity.id
_entity.type
_entity.pdbx_description
1 polymer ?
#
loop_
_entity_poly.entity_id
_entity_poly.type
_entity_poly.pdbx_seq_one_letter_code
_entity_poly.pdbx_strand_id
1 'polypeptide(L)'
;ALYSMICTMNHSCAPNVAVSYSPIEMPGAWRDSKDHETPVSGIPPLKAQVHALRDIEPGEELRFSYIDTSASLSERRLALSDYGFICSCPLCQSQQQSEGNLHVRPDEE
;
A
#
# COMPACT_ATOMS: atom_id res chain seq x y z
N ALA A 1 7.53 -1.10 12.87
CA ALA A 1 6.38 -0.51 13.60
C ALA A 1 5.12 -1.25 13.16
N LEU A 2 4.12 -1.37 14.04
CA LEU A 2 2.84 -2.00 13.74
C LEU A 2 1.74 -0.96 13.84
N TYR A 3 0.89 -0.86 12.81
CA TYR A 3 -0.25 0.07 12.78
C TYR A 3 -1.53 -0.71 12.52
N SER A 4 -2.20 -1.14 13.58
CA SER A 4 -3.30 -2.10 13.48
C SER A 4 -4.43 -1.66 12.55
N MET A 5 -4.77 -0.36 12.52
CA MET A 5 -5.80 0.16 11.61
C MET A 5 -5.38 0.16 10.13
N ILE A 6 -4.07 0.21 9.86
CA ILE A 6 -3.56 0.15 8.48
C ILE A 6 -3.49 -1.29 8.02
N CYS A 7 -3.12 -2.21 8.92
CA CYS A 7 -3.08 -3.64 8.64
C CYS A 7 -4.45 -4.24 8.25
N THR A 8 -5.56 -3.54 8.49
CA THR A 8 -6.90 -3.97 8.08
C THR A 8 -7.30 -3.50 6.68
N MET A 9 -6.54 -2.59 6.05
CA MET A 9 -6.83 -2.13 4.68
C MET A 9 -6.24 -3.12 3.68
N ASN A 10 -7.03 -3.49 2.67
CA ASN A 10 -6.60 -4.45 1.65
C ASN A 10 -5.76 -3.81 0.54
N HIS A 11 -5.16 -4.69 -0.26
CA HIS A 11 -4.36 -4.33 -1.42
C HIS A 11 -5.21 -3.94 -2.65
N SER A 12 -4.75 -2.94 -3.41
CA SER A 12 -5.11 -2.73 -4.82
C SER A 12 -3.90 -2.20 -5.59
N CYS A 13 -3.67 -2.69 -6.82
CA CYS A 13 -2.69 -2.08 -7.73
C CYS A 13 -3.20 -0.76 -8.36
N ALA A 14 -4.48 -0.45 -8.19
CA ALA A 14 -5.09 0.86 -8.44
C ALA A 14 -5.72 1.35 -7.13
N PRO A 15 -4.90 1.81 -6.17
CA PRO A 15 -5.38 2.19 -4.84
C PRO A 15 -6.19 3.48 -4.88
N ASN A 16 -7.06 3.67 -3.89
CA ASN A 16 -7.78 4.93 -3.66
C ASN A 16 -7.19 5.73 -2.49
N VAL A 17 -6.29 5.13 -1.71
CA VAL A 17 -5.54 5.80 -0.65
C VAL A 17 -4.04 5.48 -0.71
N ALA A 18 -3.22 6.41 -0.22
CA ALA A 18 -1.80 6.22 0.03
C ALA A 18 -1.47 6.37 1.52
N VAL A 19 -0.45 5.65 1.98
CA VAL A 19 0.00 5.69 3.38
C VAL A 19 1.37 6.37 3.44
N SER A 20 1.51 7.40 4.26
CA SER A 20 2.79 8.06 4.55
C SER A 20 3.14 7.91 6.03
N TYR A 21 4.43 7.78 6.34
CA TYR A 21 4.93 7.71 7.71
C TYR A 21 5.81 8.91 8.00
N SER A 22 5.53 9.63 9.08
CA SER A 22 6.28 10.82 9.50
C SER A 22 6.65 10.72 10.97
N PRO A 23 7.82 11.22 11.40
CA PRO A 23 8.12 11.40 12.81
C PRO A 23 7.07 12.29 13.47
N ILE A 24 6.67 11.96 14.69
CA ILE A 24 5.90 12.88 15.52
C ILE A 24 6.89 13.92 16.06
N GLU A 25 6.73 15.16 15.60
CA GLU A 25 7.41 16.29 16.23
C GLU A 25 6.90 16.42 17.67
N MET A 26 7.79 16.21 18.63
CA MET A 26 7.51 16.38 20.05
C MET A 26 8.18 17.69 20.52
N PRO A 27 7.43 18.80 20.67
CA PRO A 27 7.99 20.02 21.23
C PRO A 27 8.35 19.78 22.71
N GLY A 28 9.64 19.75 23.04
CA GLY A 28 10.12 19.69 24.44
C GLY A 28 10.76 18.39 24.92
N ALA A 29 10.87 17.35 24.07
CA ALA A 29 11.49 16.07 24.47
C ALA A 29 13.02 16.12 24.71
N TRP A 30 13.65 17.29 24.51
CA TRP A 30 15.06 17.56 24.78
C TRP A 30 15.29 18.42 26.04
N ARG A 31 14.27 18.63 26.88
CA ARG A 31 14.47 19.32 28.17
C ARG A 31 14.61 18.29 29.28
N ASP A 32 15.85 18.11 29.70
CA ASP A 32 16.31 17.58 30.99
C ASP A 32 15.19 17.26 31.98
N SER A 33 14.56 16.10 31.84
CA SER A 33 13.54 15.64 32.77
C SER A 33 13.99 14.29 33.28
N LYS A 34 14.27 14.21 34.59
CA LYS A 34 14.57 12.98 35.34
C LYS A 34 13.36 12.04 35.46
N ASP A 35 12.37 12.22 34.59
CA ASP A 35 11.08 11.57 34.64
C ASP A 35 10.99 10.58 33.48
N HIS A 36 10.45 9.41 33.78
CA HIS A 36 10.75 8.12 33.17
C HIS A 36 10.05 7.86 31.81
N GLU A 37 9.99 8.85 30.92
CA GLU A 37 9.26 8.76 29.63
C GLU A 37 10.12 9.10 28.41
N THR A 38 11.45 8.94 28.51
CA THR A 38 12.32 9.02 27.34
C THR A 38 12.05 7.81 26.43
N PRO A 39 11.81 8.01 25.11
CA PRO A 39 11.77 6.90 24.18
C PRO A 39 13.10 6.15 24.26
N VAL A 40 13.02 4.85 24.55
CA VAL A 40 14.14 3.93 24.89
C VAL A 40 15.31 3.96 23.88
N SER A 41 15.16 4.59 22.72
CA SER A 41 16.08 4.56 21.59
C SER A 41 16.45 5.93 20.98
N GLY A 42 15.90 7.05 21.46
CA GLY A 42 16.14 8.37 20.82
C GLY A 42 15.54 8.50 19.40
N ILE A 43 14.74 7.52 18.97
CA ILE A 43 13.98 7.57 17.72
C ILE A 43 12.58 8.11 18.05
N PRO A 44 12.12 9.19 17.40
CA PRO A 44 10.78 9.73 17.61
C PRO A 44 9.73 8.70 17.20
N PRO A 45 8.58 8.64 17.91
CA PRO A 45 7.49 7.77 17.50
C PRO A 45 7.01 8.17 16.10
N LEU A 46 6.64 7.18 15.29
CA LEU A 46 6.18 7.40 13.93
C LEU A 46 4.65 7.53 13.90
N LYS A 47 4.16 8.49 13.12
CA LYS A 47 2.76 8.68 12.77
C LYS A 47 2.53 8.15 11.37
N ALA A 48 1.53 7.29 11.22
CA ALA A 48 1.04 6.91 9.91
C ALA A 48 -0.15 7.78 9.52
N GLN A 49 -0.18 8.21 8.26
CA GLN A 49 -1.25 9.04 7.71
C GLN A 49 -1.77 8.38 6.44
N VAL A 50 -3.08 8.29 6.32
CA VAL A 50 -3.77 7.76 5.14
C VAL A 50 -4.35 8.94 4.36
N HIS A 51 -3.97 9.08 3.11
CA HIS A 51 -4.37 10.18 2.24
C HIS A 51 -5.21 9.64 1.09
N ALA A 52 -6.35 10.26 0.82
CA ALA A 52 -7.14 9.93 -0.37
C ALA A 52 -6.42 10.39 -1.64
N LEU A 53 -6.41 9.55 -2.67
CA LEU A 53 -5.81 9.84 -3.98
C LEU A 53 -6.85 10.40 -4.98
N ARG A 54 -8.12 10.26 -4.65
CA ARG A 54 -9.30 10.77 -5.36
C ARG A 54 -10.48 10.82 -4.38
N ASP A 55 -11.61 11.33 -4.83
CA ASP A 55 -12.85 11.23 -4.07
C ASP A 55 -13.24 9.75 -3.83
N ILE A 56 -13.76 9.49 -2.63
CA ILE A 56 -14.13 8.14 -2.14
C ILE A 56 -15.58 8.21 -1.67
N GLU A 57 -16.42 7.38 -2.27
CA GLU A 57 -17.85 7.38 -1.98
C GLU A 57 -18.18 6.61 -0.67
N PRO A 58 -19.28 6.94 0.02
CA PRO A 58 -19.72 6.17 1.18
C PRO A 58 -19.91 4.68 0.87
N GLY A 59 -19.28 3.82 1.68
CA GLY A 59 -19.30 2.37 1.49
C GLY A 59 -18.25 1.83 0.52
N GLU A 60 -17.47 2.69 -0.14
CA GLU A 60 -16.31 2.26 -0.92
C GLU A 60 -15.19 1.75 0.01
N GLU A 61 -14.59 0.60 -0.31
CA GLU A 61 -13.49 0.02 0.46
C GLU A 61 -12.19 0.81 0.27
N LEU A 62 -11.54 1.18 1.38
CA LEU A 62 -10.21 1.79 1.36
C LEU A 62 -9.15 0.73 1.03
N ARG A 63 -8.40 0.96 -0.05
CA ARG A 63 -7.33 0.08 -0.51
C ARG A 63 -6.07 0.87 -0.82
N PHE A 64 -4.93 0.38 -0.31
CA PHE A 64 -3.60 0.91 -0.62
C PHE A 64 -2.75 -0.14 -1.33
N SER A 65 -1.57 0.24 -1.83
CA SER A 65 -0.67 -0.74 -2.44
C SER A 65 0.32 -1.29 -1.42
N TYR A 66 0.53 -2.61 -1.44
CA TYR A 66 1.52 -3.30 -0.60
C TYR A 66 2.89 -3.37 -1.29
N ILE A 67 2.89 -3.10 -2.60
CA ILE A 67 4.00 -3.29 -3.52
C ILE A 67 4.13 -2.06 -4.42
N ASP A 68 5.20 -1.98 -5.19
CA ASP A 68 5.31 -0.99 -6.25
C ASP A 68 4.33 -1.33 -7.40
N THR A 69 3.50 -0.35 -7.79
CA THR A 69 2.50 -0.51 -8.85
C THR A 69 3.05 -0.23 -10.24
N SER A 70 4.26 0.33 -10.37
CA SER A 70 4.90 0.65 -11.64
C SER A 70 5.38 -0.59 -12.43
N ALA A 71 5.54 -1.71 -11.74
CA ALA A 71 5.97 -2.99 -12.32
C ALA A 71 4.89 -3.66 -13.18
N SER A 72 5.32 -4.65 -13.99
CA SER A 72 4.43 -5.45 -14.84
C SER A 72 3.46 -6.33 -14.03
N LEU A 73 2.37 -6.79 -14.66
CA LEU A 73 1.39 -7.65 -14.00
C LEU A 73 2.02 -8.90 -13.38
N SER A 74 2.95 -9.55 -14.09
CA SER A 74 3.66 -10.74 -13.62
C SER A 74 4.51 -10.43 -12.38
N GLU A 75 5.30 -9.35 -12.40
CA GLU A 75 6.14 -8.94 -11.28
C GLU A 75 5.30 -8.57 -10.05
N ARG A 76 4.18 -7.87 -10.25
CA ARG A 76 3.26 -7.54 -9.15
C ARG A 76 2.63 -8.78 -8.53
N ARG A 77 2.26 -9.79 -9.33
CA ARG A 77 1.74 -11.07 -8.82
C ARG A 77 2.79 -11.84 -8.02
N LEU A 78 4.03 -11.86 -8.52
CA LEU A 78 5.14 -12.48 -7.81
C LEU A 78 5.39 -11.76 -6.47
N ALA A 79 5.42 -10.44 -6.44
CA ALA A 79 5.61 -9.68 -5.21
C ALA A 79 4.46 -9.87 -4.19
N LEU A 80 3.25 -10.21 -4.66
CA LEU A 80 2.10 -10.50 -3.80
C LEU A 80 2.02 -11.96 -3.34
N SER A 81 2.84 -12.88 -3.87
CA SER A 81 2.73 -14.31 -3.53
C SER A 81 2.93 -14.57 -2.04
N ASP A 82 3.80 -13.78 -1.39
CA ASP A 82 4.11 -13.88 0.03
C ASP A 82 2.91 -13.54 0.93
N TYR A 83 1.91 -12.84 0.39
CA TYR A 83 0.68 -12.50 1.09
C TYR A 83 -0.43 -13.55 0.90
N GLY A 84 -0.21 -14.56 0.05
CA GLY A 84 -1.14 -15.69 -0.12
C GLY A 84 -2.44 -15.37 -0.87
N PHE A 85 -2.47 -14.33 -1.71
CA PHE A 85 -3.64 -14.00 -2.54
C PHE A 85 -3.24 -13.59 -3.96
N ILE A 86 -4.21 -13.61 -4.89
CA ILE A 86 -4.05 -13.12 -6.26
C ILE A 86 -4.85 -11.81 -6.41
N CYS A 87 -4.17 -10.71 -6.73
CA CYS A 87 -4.84 -9.43 -6.94
C CYS A 87 -5.74 -9.46 -8.19
N SER A 88 -7.02 -9.13 -8.01
CA SER A 88 -8.04 -9.05 -9.05
C SER A 88 -8.58 -7.63 -9.22
N CYS A 89 -7.81 -6.60 -8.85
CA CYS A 89 -8.22 -5.20 -9.03
C CYS A 89 -8.43 -4.83 -10.51
N PRO A 90 -9.14 -3.73 -10.83
CA PRO A 90 -9.45 -3.36 -12.22
C PRO A 90 -8.21 -3.24 -13.14
N LEU A 91 -7.09 -2.74 -12.60
CA LEU A 91 -5.83 -2.66 -13.35
C LEU A 91 -5.31 -4.05 -13.75
N CYS A 92 -5.27 -4.98 -12.80
CA CYS A 92 -4.83 -6.35 -13.05
C CYS A 92 -5.76 -7.09 -14.03
N GLN A 93 -7.07 -6.90 -13.90
CA GLN A 93 -8.04 -7.52 -14.83
C GLN A 93 -7.88 -6.99 -16.25
N SER A 94 -7.74 -5.66 -16.41
CA SER A 94 -7.52 -5.02 -17.71
C SER A 94 -6.23 -5.51 -18.37
N GLN A 95 -5.13 -5.56 -17.62
CA GLN A 95 -3.85 -6.05 -18.14
C GLN A 95 -3.89 -7.54 -18.52
N GLN A 96 -4.54 -8.38 -17.71
CA GLN A 96 -4.70 -9.80 -18.04
C GLN A 96 -5.47 -10.02 -19.34
N GLN A 97 -6.52 -9.23 -19.59
CA GLN A 97 -7.27 -9.30 -20.86
C GLN A 97 -6.41 -8.88 -22.05
N SER A 98 -5.58 -7.85 -21.87
CA SER A 98 -4.66 -7.40 -22.93
C SER A 98 -3.60 -8.46 -23.27
N GLU A 99 -3.06 -9.16 -22.28
CA GLU A 99 -2.10 -10.27 -22.48
C GLU A 99 -2.77 -11.49 -23.14
N GLY A 100 -4.03 -11.79 -22.80
CA GLY A 100 -4.79 -12.88 -23.40
C GLY A 100 -5.19 -12.65 -24.86
N ASN A 101 -5.33 -11.39 -25.29
CA ASN A 101 -5.74 -11.05 -26.66
C ASN A 101 -4.58 -11.07 -27.68
N LEU A 102 -3.33 -11.20 -27.23
CA LEU A 102 -2.13 -11.25 -28.07
C LEU A 102 -1.82 -12.65 -28.64
N HIS A 103 -2.62 -13.68 -28.33
CA HIS A 103 -2.38 -15.08 -28.75
C HIS A 103 -3.27 -15.62 -29.87
N VAL A 104 -4.03 -14.78 -30.60
CA VAL A 104 -4.69 -15.19 -31.85
C VAL A 104 -3.78 -14.78 -33.01
N ARG A 105 -2.84 -15.66 -33.37
CA ARG A 105 -2.32 -15.69 -34.74
C ARG A 105 -3.38 -16.43 -35.57
N PRO A 106 -4.01 -15.82 -36.58
CA PRO A 106 -4.64 -16.62 -37.61
C PRO A 106 -3.50 -17.38 -38.30
N ASP A 107 -3.46 -18.69 -38.11
CA ASP A 107 -2.83 -19.57 -39.08
C ASP A 107 -3.67 -19.45 -40.35
N GLU A 108 -3.12 -18.84 -41.40
CA GLU A 108 -3.66 -18.96 -42.76
C GLU A 108 -2.54 -19.41 -43.71
N GLU A 109 -2.87 -20.51 -44.39
CA GLU A 109 -2.18 -21.26 -45.46
C GLU A 109 -1.82 -20.42 -46.69
#